data_AF-A0A0M0K9C4-F1
#
_entry.id   AF-A0A0M0K9C4-F1
#
_cell.length_a   1.000
_cell.length_b   1.000
_cell.length_c   1.000
_cell.angle_alpha   90.00
_cell.angle_beta   90.00
_cell.angle_gamma   90.00
#
_symmetry.space_group_name_H-M   'P 1'
#
loop_
_entity.id
_entity.type
_entity.pdbx_description
1 polymer ?
#
loop_
_entity_poly.entity_id
_entity_poly.type
_entity_poly.pdbx_seq_one_letter_code
_entity_poly.pdbx_strand_id
1 'polypeptide(L)'
;MMEAIAATAEPPGSMLCGVTAHPLFVDKATALQQLFGDREGGVRIVVLVGFDTWVRIVDPKYYAPGGLDAALRDIFRAVEVLVASRDPASASNLEPLRTEEQEALVLSLSDEVTGGRLHFLRNDPQVADLSSSAVRKAVAAGDGSSARAMLPDCLISFVEERGLYTS
;
A
#
# COMPACT_ATOMS: atom_id res chain seq x y z
N MET A 1 15.65 4.46 -9.78
CA MET A 1 15.55 3.29 -10.68
C MET A 1 14.80 2.21 -9.93
N MET A 2 13.63 1.79 -10.42
CA MET A 2 13.03 0.52 -10.01
C MET A 2 13.67 -0.57 -10.85
N GLU A 3 14.45 -1.44 -10.22
CA GLU A 3 14.95 -2.64 -10.89
C GLU A 3 13.92 -3.74 -10.64
N ALA A 4 13.14 -4.07 -11.67
CA ALA A 4 12.29 -5.25 -11.63
C ALA A 4 13.20 -6.48 -11.73
N ILE A 5 13.31 -7.26 -10.65
CA ILE A 5 14.17 -8.46 -10.61
C ILE A 5 13.67 -9.58 -11.53
N ALA A 6 12.48 -9.51 -12.12
CA ALA A 6 12.07 -10.52 -13.09
C ALA A 6 11.11 -9.94 -14.13
N ALA A 7 11.64 -9.56 -15.28
CA ALA A 7 10.88 -9.53 -16.52
C ALA A 7 11.15 -10.78 -17.37
N THR A 8 11.48 -11.92 -16.74
CA THR A 8 11.35 -13.23 -17.38
C THR A 8 9.88 -13.62 -17.41
N ALA A 9 9.46 -14.36 -18.44
CA ALA A 9 8.08 -14.77 -18.69
C ALA A 9 7.55 -15.69 -17.57
N GLU A 10 7.17 -15.09 -16.46
CA GLU A 10 6.50 -15.75 -15.36
C GLU A 10 5.06 -16.08 -15.74
N PRO A 11 4.51 -17.24 -15.32
CA PRO A 11 3.14 -17.60 -15.61
C PRO A 11 2.13 -16.57 -15.05
N PRO A 12 0.94 -16.46 -15.67
CA PRO A 12 -0.14 -15.64 -15.13
C PRO A 12 -0.41 -15.99 -13.66
N GLY A 13 -0.42 -14.98 -12.78
CA GLY A 13 -0.61 -15.17 -11.34
C GLY A 13 0.69 -15.25 -10.51
N SER A 14 1.87 -15.19 -11.13
CA SER A 14 3.13 -15.05 -10.39
C SER A 14 3.19 -13.72 -9.62
N MET A 15 3.76 -13.78 -8.41
CA MET A 15 4.04 -12.60 -7.58
C MET A 15 5.47 -12.14 -7.81
N LEU A 16 5.64 -10.86 -8.14
CA LEU A 16 6.94 -10.23 -8.29
C LEU A 16 7.19 -9.28 -7.11
N CYS A 17 8.38 -9.36 -6.53
CA CYS A 17 8.84 -8.39 -5.54
C CYS A 17 9.92 -7.50 -6.16
N GLY A 18 9.73 -6.19 -6.05
CA GLY A 18 10.67 -5.19 -6.55
C GLY A 18 11.06 -4.21 -5.45
N VAL A 19 12.29 -3.72 -5.50
CA VAL A 19 12.80 -2.67 -4.61
C VAL A 19 12.93 -1.36 -5.36
N THR A 20 12.71 -0.25 -4.66
CA THR A 20 12.76 1.08 -5.27
C THR A 20 13.44 2.08 -4.37
N ALA A 21 14.31 2.89 -4.96
CA ALA A 21 14.89 4.05 -4.30
C ALA A 21 13.96 5.28 -4.33
N HIS A 22 12.82 5.21 -5.03
CA HIS A 22 11.86 6.31 -5.13
C HIS A 22 11.03 6.42 -3.83
N PRO A 23 11.18 7.49 -3.04
CA PRO A 23 10.48 7.61 -1.77
C PRO A 23 9.02 8.06 -1.95
N LEU A 24 8.74 8.88 -2.96
CA LEU A 24 7.42 9.44 -3.22
C LEU A 24 6.57 8.54 -4.11
N PHE A 25 5.26 8.52 -3.88
CA PHE A 25 4.32 7.76 -4.70
C PHE A 25 4.25 8.25 -6.14
N VAL A 26 4.39 9.55 -6.39
CA VAL A 26 4.46 10.12 -7.74
C VAL A 26 5.64 9.56 -8.52
N ASP A 27 6.83 9.52 -7.91
CA ASP A 27 8.03 8.98 -8.54
C ASP A 27 7.89 7.48 -8.84
N LYS A 28 7.24 6.73 -7.94
CA LYS A 28 6.95 5.31 -8.13
C LYS A 28 5.98 5.10 -9.29
N ALA A 29 4.91 5.89 -9.37
CA ALA A 29 3.92 5.84 -10.45
C ALA A 29 4.58 6.14 -11.81
N THR A 30 5.41 7.17 -11.89
CA THR A 30 6.18 7.49 -13.11
C THR A 30 7.13 6.35 -13.50
N ALA A 31 7.87 5.77 -12.55
CA ALA A 31 8.77 4.66 -12.83
C ALA A 31 8.02 3.43 -13.35
N LEU A 32 6.86 3.09 -12.76
CA LEU A 32 6.02 1.98 -13.22
C LEU A 32 5.46 2.24 -14.62
N GLN A 33 5.01 3.46 -14.90
CA GLN A 33 4.56 3.85 -16.25
C GLN A 33 5.70 3.75 -17.29
N GLN A 34 6.93 4.15 -16.95
CA GLN A 34 8.06 3.97 -17.87
C GLN A 34 8.40 2.50 -18.14
N LEU A 35 8.21 1.62 -17.14
CA LEU A 35 8.47 0.19 -17.29
C LEU A 35 7.39 -0.56 -18.07
N PHE A 36 6.13 -0.12 -17.96
CA PHE A 36 4.98 -0.89 -18.42
C PHE A 36 4.05 -0.16 -19.40
N GLY A 37 4.18 1.16 -19.56
CA GLY A 37 3.26 2.02 -20.31
C GLY A 37 3.27 1.76 -21.83
N ASP A 38 4.42 1.40 -22.40
CA ASP A 38 4.57 1.14 -23.83
C ASP A 38 4.24 -0.33 -24.23
N ARG A 39 3.76 -1.16 -23.30
CA ARG A 39 3.42 -2.55 -23.61
C ARG A 39 2.15 -2.64 -24.44
N GLU A 40 2.19 -3.43 -25.51
CA GLU A 40 1.00 -3.73 -26.32
C GLU A 40 -0.15 -4.25 -25.45
N GLY A 41 -1.33 -3.65 -25.62
CA GLY A 41 -2.52 -3.94 -24.80
C GLY A 41 -2.69 -3.05 -23.56
N GLY A 42 -1.66 -2.28 -23.18
CA GLY A 42 -1.67 -1.39 -22.03
C GLY A 42 -1.67 -2.13 -20.69
N VAL A 43 -0.94 -1.60 -19.71
CA VAL A 43 -0.97 -2.12 -18.33
C VAL A 43 -1.73 -1.16 -17.43
N ARG A 44 -2.84 -1.65 -16.86
CA ARG A 44 -3.55 -0.94 -15.80
C ARG A 44 -2.75 -1.11 -14.50
N ILE A 45 -2.31 0.01 -13.92
CA ILE A 45 -1.55 0.03 -12.68
C ILE A 45 -2.46 0.54 -11.56
N VAL A 46 -2.66 -0.29 -10.54
CA VAL A 46 -3.45 0.05 -9.35
C VAL A 46 -2.52 0.08 -8.13
N VAL A 47 -2.49 1.22 -7.44
CA VAL A 47 -1.78 1.40 -6.18
C VAL A 47 -2.73 1.16 -5.02
N LEU A 48 -2.58 0.00 -4.37
CA LEU A 48 -3.31 -0.33 -3.15
C LEU A 48 -2.57 0.21 -1.93
N VAL A 49 -3.25 1.07 -1.16
CA VAL A 49 -2.72 1.65 0.08
C VAL A 49 -3.73 1.53 1.21
N GLY A 50 -3.26 1.38 2.45
CA GLY A 50 -4.11 1.53 3.62
C GLY A 50 -4.43 3.00 3.92
N PHE A 51 -5.51 3.23 4.67
CA PHE A 51 -5.96 4.56 5.07
C PHE A 51 -4.85 5.44 5.69
N ASP A 52 -4.01 4.90 6.59
CA ASP A 52 -2.91 5.65 7.19
C ASP A 52 -1.87 6.16 6.17
N THR A 53 -1.66 5.40 5.10
CA THR A 53 -0.77 5.81 4.02
C THR A 53 -1.45 6.86 3.15
N TRP A 54 -2.75 6.71 2.90
CA TRP A 54 -3.53 7.71 2.18
C TRP A 54 -3.50 9.08 2.87
N VAL A 55 -3.74 9.14 4.18
CA VAL A 55 -3.66 10.40 4.96
C VAL A 55 -2.30 11.08 4.78
N ARG A 56 -1.22 10.32 4.67
CA ARG A 56 0.12 10.86 4.38
C ARG A 56 0.29 11.30 2.92
N ILE A 57 -0.30 10.59 1.97
CA ILE A 57 -0.28 10.97 0.55
C ILE A 57 -0.98 12.32 0.33
N VAL A 58 -2.07 12.59 1.05
CA VAL A 58 -2.81 13.86 0.90
C VAL A 58 -2.37 14.96 1.86
N ASP A 59 -1.33 14.72 2.67
CA ASP A 59 -0.84 15.69 3.65
C ASP A 59 0.05 16.73 2.96
N PRO A 60 -0.35 18.03 2.93
CA PRO A 60 0.40 19.08 2.25
C PRO A 60 1.85 19.24 2.72
N LYS A 61 2.21 18.78 3.93
CA LYS A 61 3.58 18.93 4.46
C LYS A 61 4.65 18.18 3.67
N TYR A 62 4.25 17.18 2.87
CA TYR A 62 5.17 16.44 2.00
C TYR A 62 5.38 17.08 0.64
N TYR A 63 4.74 18.22 0.37
CA TYR A 63 4.75 18.90 -0.92
C TYR A 63 5.30 20.32 -0.78
N ALA A 64 5.82 20.86 -1.88
CA ALA A 64 6.11 22.28 -1.96
C ALA A 64 4.81 23.08 -1.71
N PRO A 65 4.88 24.31 -1.15
CA PRO A 65 3.70 25.13 -0.90
C PRO A 65 2.82 25.26 -2.16
N GLY A 66 1.55 24.83 -2.06
CA GLY A 66 0.59 24.82 -3.18
C GLY A 66 0.79 23.70 -4.22
N GLY A 67 1.71 22.76 -4.00
CA GLY A 67 2.07 21.72 -4.96
C GLY A 67 1.29 20.40 -4.86
N LEU A 68 0.45 20.23 -3.83
CA LEU A 68 -0.27 18.97 -3.57
C LEU A 68 -1.14 18.55 -4.77
N ASP A 69 -2.04 19.43 -5.22
CA ASP A 69 -3.00 19.10 -6.29
C ASP A 69 -2.30 18.75 -7.60
N ALA A 70 -1.22 19.47 -7.95
CA ALA A 70 -0.43 19.16 -9.12
C ALA A 70 0.20 17.76 -9.03
N ALA A 71 0.80 17.44 -7.89
CA ALA A 71 1.40 16.13 -7.65
C ALA A 71 0.35 14.99 -7.64
N LEU A 72 -0.83 15.22 -7.05
CA LEU A 72 -1.92 14.25 -7.07
C LEU A 72 -2.44 14.02 -8.49
N ARG A 73 -2.65 15.09 -9.28
CA ARG A 73 -3.05 14.96 -10.69
C ARG A 73 -2.03 14.15 -11.49
N ASP A 74 -0.74 14.34 -11.25
CA ASP A 74 0.30 13.57 -11.93
C ASP A 74 0.28 12.08 -11.51
N ILE A 75 0.01 11.77 -10.24
CA ILE A 75 -0.23 10.40 -9.78
C ILE A 75 -1.43 9.80 -10.53
N PHE A 76 -2.58 10.46 -10.50
CA PHE A 76 -3.81 9.91 -11.08
C PHE A 76 -3.77 9.79 -12.60
N ARG A 77 -2.95 10.58 -13.31
CA ARG A 77 -2.68 10.34 -14.74
C ARG A 77 -2.00 9.00 -14.99
N ALA A 78 -1.09 8.61 -14.08
CA ALA A 78 -0.27 7.41 -14.21
C ALA A 78 -0.94 6.15 -13.64
N VAL A 79 -1.69 6.26 -12.55
CA VAL A 79 -2.22 5.08 -11.84
C VAL A 79 -3.62 5.31 -11.33
N GLU A 80 -4.28 4.22 -10.97
CA GLU A 80 -5.43 4.25 -10.08
C GLU A 80 -4.99 4.04 -8.64
N VAL A 81 -5.74 4.61 -7.70
CA VAL A 81 -5.47 4.46 -6.27
C VAL A 81 -6.68 3.81 -5.61
N LEU A 82 -6.43 2.70 -4.92
CA LEU A 82 -7.41 2.01 -4.10
C LEU A 82 -7.01 2.16 -2.64
N VAL A 83 -7.85 2.82 -1.85
CA VAL A 83 -7.61 3.05 -0.42
C VAL A 83 -8.39 2.04 0.39
N ALA A 84 -7.68 1.12 1.05
CA ALA A 84 -8.27 0.15 1.95
C ALA A 84 -8.56 0.78 3.32
N SER A 85 -9.77 0.53 3.83
CA SER A 85 -10.17 0.92 5.18
C SER A 85 -9.31 0.21 6.22
N ARG A 86 -9.21 0.82 7.39
CA ARG A 86 -8.52 0.26 8.55
C ARG A 86 -9.47 0.15 9.73
N ASP A 87 -9.28 -0.86 10.58
CA ASP A 87 -10.01 -0.94 11.84
C ASP A 87 -9.68 0.29 12.72
N PRO A 88 -10.67 1.11 13.13
CA PRO A 88 -10.45 2.24 14.03
C PRO A 88 -9.82 1.84 15.37
N ALA A 89 -10.03 0.60 15.82
CA ALA A 89 -9.45 0.07 17.06
C ALA A 89 -7.98 -0.36 16.91
N SER A 90 -7.47 -0.45 15.68
CA SER A 90 -6.08 -0.82 15.44
C SER A 90 -5.14 0.32 15.86
N ALA A 91 -3.98 -0.04 16.42
CA ALA A 91 -3.00 0.94 16.85
C ALA A 91 -2.51 1.80 15.66
N SER A 92 -2.79 3.09 15.70
CA SER A 92 -2.41 4.11 14.73
C SER A 92 -2.13 5.41 15.47
N ASN A 93 -1.27 6.26 14.89
CA ASN A 93 -1.06 7.63 15.39
C ASN A 93 -2.09 8.63 14.83
N LEU A 94 -3.10 8.13 14.11
CA LEU A 94 -4.18 8.93 13.53
C LEU A 94 -5.42 8.86 14.42
N GLU A 95 -6.29 9.85 14.26
CA GLU A 95 -7.62 9.83 14.87
C GLU A 95 -8.39 8.56 14.45
N PRO A 96 -9.04 7.85 15.39
CA PRO A 96 -9.76 6.62 15.10
C PRO A 96 -11.09 6.94 14.40
N LEU A 97 -11.04 7.11 13.08
CA LEU A 97 -12.21 7.35 12.24
C LEU A 97 -12.92 6.05 11.89
N ARG A 98 -14.26 6.03 11.98
CA ARG A 98 -15.09 4.91 11.51
C ARG A 98 -14.91 4.72 10.00
N THR A 99 -15.21 3.52 9.50
CA THR A 99 -15.07 3.18 8.07
C THR A 99 -15.79 4.17 7.15
N GLU A 100 -16.98 4.63 7.53
CA GLU A 100 -17.76 5.61 6.75
C GLU A 100 -17.09 7.01 6.74
N GLU A 101 -16.44 7.39 7.83
CA GLU A 101 -15.70 8.66 7.93
C GLU A 101 -14.40 8.58 7.11
N GLN A 102 -13.74 7.43 7.12
CA GLN A 102 -12.59 7.16 6.24
C GLN A 102 -12.99 7.26 4.76
N GLU A 103 -14.12 6.63 4.39
CA GLU A 103 -14.65 6.67 3.02
C GLU A 103 -14.96 8.10 2.57
N ALA A 104 -15.69 8.86 3.41
CA ALA A 104 -16.02 10.25 3.14
C ALA A 104 -14.76 11.12 2.98
N LEU A 105 -13.74 10.91 3.82
CA LEU A 105 -12.46 11.63 3.72
C LEU A 105 -11.72 11.29 2.43
N VAL A 106 -11.63 10.01 2.07
CA VAL A 106 -10.98 9.58 0.82
C VAL A 106 -11.69 10.19 -0.39
N LEU A 107 -13.01 10.07 -0.46
CA LEU A 107 -13.82 10.54 -1.58
C LEU A 107 -14.11 12.04 -1.57
N SER A 108 -13.52 12.80 -0.62
CA SER A 108 -13.63 14.26 -0.59
C SER A 108 -12.77 14.97 -1.65
N LEU A 109 -11.77 14.28 -2.22
CA LEU A 109 -11.00 14.81 -3.34
C LEU A 109 -11.88 14.90 -4.59
N SER A 110 -11.82 16.04 -5.28
CA SER A 110 -12.62 16.27 -6.47
C SER A 110 -12.19 15.40 -7.65
N ASP A 111 -13.14 15.09 -8.53
CA ASP A 111 -12.86 14.42 -9.80
C ASP A 111 -11.92 15.21 -10.71
N GLU A 112 -11.81 16.52 -10.53
CA GLU A 112 -10.84 17.35 -11.25
C GLU A 112 -9.39 16.99 -10.87
N VAL A 113 -9.17 16.56 -9.63
CA VAL A 113 -7.86 16.09 -9.15
C VAL A 113 -7.67 14.61 -9.47
N THR A 114 -8.69 13.79 -9.22
CA THR A 114 -8.57 12.32 -9.30
C THR A 114 -8.82 11.73 -10.68
N GLY A 115 -9.50 12.44 -11.56
CA GLY A 115 -9.93 11.93 -12.87
C GLY A 115 -10.82 10.68 -12.78
N GLY A 116 -11.53 10.48 -11.66
CA GLY A 116 -12.35 9.29 -11.41
C GLY A 116 -11.54 8.01 -11.10
N ARG A 117 -10.25 8.14 -10.77
CA ARG A 117 -9.31 7.02 -10.53
C ARG A 117 -9.00 6.78 -9.04
N LEU A 118 -9.81 7.36 -8.16
CA LEU A 118 -9.74 7.15 -6.73
C LEU A 118 -10.90 6.26 -6.27
N HIS A 119 -10.56 5.21 -5.55
CA HIS A 119 -11.51 4.22 -5.08
C HIS A 119 -11.30 3.93 -3.60
N PHE A 120 -12.39 3.63 -2.90
CA PHE A 120 -12.37 3.16 -1.52
C PHE A 120 -12.69 1.67 -1.47
N LEU A 121 -11.91 0.91 -0.71
CA LEU A 121 -12.10 -0.51 -0.45
C LEU A 121 -12.38 -0.71 1.03
N ARG A 122 -13.57 -1.20 1.37
CA ARG A 122 -13.86 -1.69 2.72
C ARG A 122 -13.15 -3.02 2.92
N ASN A 123 -12.21 -3.05 3.85
CA ASN A 123 -11.42 -4.24 4.13
C ASN A 123 -12.25 -5.28 4.88
N ASP A 124 -11.91 -6.56 4.71
CA ASP A 124 -12.55 -7.63 5.47
C ASP A 124 -12.19 -7.48 6.97
N PRO A 125 -13.18 -7.47 7.89
CA PRO A 125 -12.92 -7.40 9.32
C PRO A 125 -11.90 -8.43 9.84
N GLN A 126 -11.79 -9.60 9.20
CA GLN A 126 -10.83 -10.65 9.58
C GLN A 126 -9.36 -10.26 9.33
N VAL A 127 -9.09 -9.27 8.48
CA VAL A 127 -7.73 -8.82 8.16
C VAL A 127 -7.50 -7.34 8.47
N ALA A 128 -8.53 -6.64 8.97
CA ALA A 128 -8.50 -5.20 9.19
C ALA A 128 -7.63 -4.78 10.38
N ASP A 129 -7.39 -5.69 11.34
CA ASP A 129 -6.56 -5.50 12.53
C ASP A 129 -5.14 -6.09 12.40
N LEU A 130 -4.88 -6.84 11.32
CA LEU A 130 -3.56 -7.42 11.06
C LEU A 130 -2.51 -6.32 10.85
N SER A 131 -1.43 -6.38 11.65
CA SER A 131 -0.31 -5.46 11.50
C SER A 131 1.03 -6.17 11.63
N SER A 132 2.01 -5.73 10.84
CA SER A 132 3.37 -6.27 10.92
C SER A 132 3.99 -6.05 12.31
N SER A 133 3.58 -5.01 13.04
CA SER A 133 4.03 -4.77 14.41
C SER A 133 3.52 -5.83 15.39
N ALA A 134 2.25 -6.24 15.28
CA ALA A 134 1.70 -7.34 16.07
C ALA A 134 2.40 -8.67 15.76
N VAL A 135 2.62 -8.97 14.48
CA VAL A 135 3.38 -10.15 14.03
C VAL A 135 4.78 -10.17 14.63
N ARG A 136 5.55 -9.08 14.48
CA ARG A 136 6.92 -9.00 15.04
C ARG A 136 6.92 -9.16 16.56
N LYS A 137 5.94 -8.58 17.26
CA LYS A 137 5.82 -8.71 18.72
C LYS A 137 5.53 -10.17 19.12
N ALA A 138 4.64 -10.86 18.42
CA ALA A 138 4.35 -12.27 18.66
C ALA A 138 5.60 -13.14 18.45
N VAL A 139 6.33 -12.92 17.34
CA VAL A 139 7.57 -13.63 17.06
C VAL A 139 8.63 -13.37 18.13
N ALA A 140 8.87 -12.10 18.50
CA ALA A 140 9.85 -11.73 19.53
C ALA A 140 9.50 -12.29 20.92
N ALA A 141 8.20 -12.43 21.22
CA ALA A 141 7.73 -13.03 22.46
C ALA A 141 7.79 -14.57 22.48
N GLY A 142 8.20 -15.22 21.37
CA GLY A 142 8.15 -16.67 21.21
C GLY A 142 6.72 -17.23 21.11
N ASP A 143 5.73 -16.38 20.84
CA ASP A 143 4.33 -16.77 20.67
C ASP A 143 4.06 -17.23 19.23
N GLY A 144 4.54 -18.43 18.92
CA GLY A 144 4.38 -19.05 17.60
C GLY A 144 2.92 -19.30 17.22
N SER A 145 2.02 -19.53 18.19
CA SER A 145 0.59 -19.68 17.96
C SER A 145 -0.04 -18.42 17.37
N SER A 146 0.19 -17.26 18.01
CA SER A 146 -0.34 -15.99 17.53
C SER A 146 0.28 -15.62 16.17
N ALA A 147 1.58 -15.89 15.97
CA ALA A 147 2.22 -15.64 14.68
C ALA A 147 1.59 -16.47 13.54
N ARG A 148 1.36 -17.78 13.76
CA ARG A 148 0.72 -18.68 12.79
C ARG A 148 -0.75 -18.36 12.50
N ALA A 149 -1.44 -17.70 13.43
CA ALA A 149 -2.79 -17.19 13.18
C ALA A 149 -2.80 -15.98 12.23
N MET A 150 -1.68 -15.25 12.11
CA MET A 150 -1.56 -14.02 11.30
C MET A 150 -0.80 -14.21 9.98
N LEU A 151 0.02 -15.26 9.86
CA LEU A 151 0.87 -15.50 8.70
C LEU A 151 0.66 -16.93 8.16
N PRO A 152 0.71 -17.10 6.82
CA PRO A 152 0.85 -18.42 6.21
C PRO A 152 2.07 -19.19 6.74
N ASP A 153 1.95 -20.51 6.85
CA ASP A 153 3.02 -21.39 7.38
C ASP A 153 4.36 -21.25 6.66
N CYS A 154 4.36 -20.97 5.35
CA CYS A 154 5.59 -20.76 4.59
C CYS A 154 6.35 -19.50 5.05
N LEU A 155 5.64 -18.43 5.44
CA LEU A 155 6.25 -17.22 5.97
C LEU A 155 6.75 -17.41 7.40
N ILE A 156 6.04 -18.20 8.21
CA ILE A 156 6.50 -18.57 9.56
C ILE A 156 7.80 -19.37 9.48
N SER A 157 7.84 -20.39 8.63
CA SER A 157 9.03 -21.22 8.41
C SER A 157 10.21 -20.34 7.98
N PHE A 158 9.98 -19.40 7.05
CA PHE A 158 11.01 -18.45 6.62
C PHE A 158 11.51 -17.55 7.75
N VAL A 159 10.62 -17.04 8.61
CA VAL A 159 11.00 -16.22 9.77
C VAL A 159 11.84 -17.01 10.77
N GLU A 160 11.44 -18.25 11.07
CA GLU A 160 12.14 -19.16 11.99
C GLU A 160 13.53 -19.55 11.44
N GLU A 161 13.62 -20.00 10.18
CA GLU A 161 14.87 -20.40 9.52
C GLU A 161 15.90 -19.26 9.44
N ARG A 162 15.42 -18.03 9.24
CA ARG A 162 16.27 -16.85 9.10
C ARG A 162 16.52 -16.12 10.42
N GLY A 163 15.93 -16.57 11.52
CA GLY A 163 16.05 -15.94 12.84
C GLY A 163 15.54 -14.49 12.87
N LEU A 164 14.55 -14.14 12.04
CA LEU A 164 14.07 -12.76 11.93
C LEU A 164 13.23 -12.39 13.16
N TYR A 165 13.41 -11.16 13.67
CA TYR A 165 12.60 -10.58 14.75
C TYR A 165 12.67 -11.34 16.09
N THR A 166 13.79 -12.01 16.38
CA THR A 166 14.01 -12.85 17.57
C THR A 166 14.71 -12.14 18.74
N SER A 167 14.88 -10.81 18.67
CA SER A 167 15.62 -9.98 19.64
C SER A 167 14.72 -9.06 20.46
#